data_AF-A0A3M1VQX0-F1
#
_entry.id   AF-A0A3M1VQX0-F1
#
_cell.length_a   1.000
_cell.length_b   1.000
_cell.length_c   1.000
_cell.angle_alpha   90.00
_cell.angle_beta   90.00
_cell.angle_gamma   90.00
#
_symmetry.space_group_name_H-M   'P 1'
#
loop_
_entity.id
_entity.type
_entity.pdbx_description
1 polymer ?
#
loop_
_entity_poly.entity_id
_entity_poly.type
_entity_poly.pdbx_seq_one_letter_code
_entity_poly.pdbx_strand_id
1 'polypeptide(L)'
;MNRSGRPGRRGVVREVDVDRALELTRAGAVLIDVREPYELAIGRPRGALHVPCGEVETQVPRLVPDRSRPVLLICAAGVRSRIAAETLARLGYEEVASVAGGFDAWRAARLPVEGPDGLTAEQRERYARQIVIPEVGSEGQARLLRSKVLVVGAGGLGSPAALYLAAAGVGTIGIVDDDVVERGNLHRQVIHNEERLGTPKVDSAAKTLAALNPSVRIEGYAERLTPENVERILSRYEVVVDGSDNFATRYLVNDACVRLGIPDVQGAIHRFQGQVGVFWPGHGPCYRCLFPEPPPPGTAPPCAEAGVLGVLPGVIGSIQGVEAIKLLLGIGRPLVGRILLYDALAARFTELEVHRDPECRLCAEGRPFPGYGGASSCCGSSR
;
A
#
# COMPACT_ATOMS: atom_id res chain seq x y z
N MET A 1 -10.43 65.94 -20.09
CA MET A 1 -10.71 64.53 -20.41
C MET A 1 -9.51 63.99 -21.17
N ASN A 2 -8.66 63.19 -20.53
CA ASN A 2 -7.59 62.50 -21.23
C ASN A 2 -7.51 61.06 -20.70
N ARG A 3 -8.03 60.13 -21.49
CA ARG A 3 -7.81 58.69 -21.34
C ARG A 3 -6.65 58.34 -22.25
N SER A 4 -5.53 57.90 -21.69
CA SER A 4 -4.54 57.12 -22.45
C SER A 4 -3.95 56.08 -21.50
N GLY A 5 -4.50 54.87 -21.62
CA GLY A 5 -4.08 53.70 -20.87
C GLY A 5 -2.61 53.37 -21.10
N ARG A 6 -1.93 53.02 -20.01
CA ARG A 6 -0.64 52.34 -20.08
C ARG A 6 -0.87 50.90 -20.53
N PRO A 7 -0.14 50.39 -21.53
CA PRO A 7 -0.23 49.00 -21.92
C PRO A 7 0.36 48.13 -20.82
N GLY A 8 -0.40 47.14 -20.35
CA GLY A 8 0.08 46.14 -19.39
C GLY A 8 1.25 45.36 -19.99
N ARG A 9 2.39 45.34 -19.29
CA ARG A 9 3.52 44.47 -19.61
C ARG A 9 3.04 43.02 -19.65
N ARG A 10 3.10 42.37 -20.81
CA ARG A 10 3.03 40.90 -20.90
C ARG A 10 4.24 40.36 -20.12
N GLY A 11 4.00 39.81 -18.93
CA GLY A 11 5.04 39.12 -18.17
C GLY A 11 5.51 37.93 -19.01
N VAL A 12 6.79 37.95 -19.41
CA VAL A 12 7.40 36.83 -20.12
C VAL A 12 7.45 35.65 -19.16
N VAL A 13 6.68 34.59 -19.45
CA VAL A 13 6.75 33.36 -18.67
C VAL A 13 8.14 32.76 -18.77
N ARG A 14 8.67 32.32 -17.64
CA ARG A 14 9.95 31.62 -17.56
C ARG A 14 9.86 30.28 -18.30
N GLU A 15 10.84 30.00 -19.15
CA GLU A 15 11.02 28.68 -19.76
C GLU A 15 12.21 27.95 -19.11
N VAL A 16 12.11 26.63 -19.02
CA VAL A 16 13.18 25.74 -18.56
C VAL A 16 13.35 24.59 -19.55
N ASP A 17 14.57 24.12 -19.77
CA ASP A 17 14.79 22.91 -20.56
C ASP A 17 14.32 21.64 -19.81
N VAL A 18 14.33 20.52 -20.52
CA VAL A 18 13.77 19.25 -20.03
C VAL A 18 14.58 18.64 -18.88
N ASP A 19 15.90 18.81 -18.87
CA ASP A 19 16.77 18.32 -17.80
C ASP A 19 16.54 19.11 -16.52
N ARG A 20 16.49 20.45 -16.62
CA ARG A 20 16.18 21.33 -15.51
C ARG A 20 14.77 21.11 -14.98
N ALA A 21 13.80 20.85 -15.86
CA ALA A 21 12.45 20.49 -15.47
C ALA A 21 12.42 19.18 -14.65
N LEU A 22 13.19 18.17 -15.04
CA LEU A 22 13.33 16.93 -14.28
C LEU A 22 13.97 17.15 -12.91
N GLU A 23 15.04 17.95 -12.82
CA GLU A 23 15.68 18.33 -11.56
C GLU A 23 14.70 19.03 -10.60
N LEU A 24 13.97 20.02 -11.09
CA LEU A 24 12.98 20.76 -10.31
C LEU A 24 11.84 19.85 -9.83
N THR A 25 11.38 18.93 -10.69
CA THR A 25 10.35 17.94 -10.33
C THR A 25 10.86 17.02 -9.21
N ARG A 26 12.12 16.56 -9.28
CA ARG A 26 12.75 15.77 -8.21
C ARG A 26 12.92 16.56 -6.91
N ALA A 27 13.07 17.89 -7.00
CA ALA A 27 13.13 18.78 -5.85
C ALA A 27 11.74 19.15 -5.28
N GLY A 28 10.64 18.62 -5.83
CA GLY A 28 9.28 18.78 -5.28
C GLY A 28 8.34 19.66 -6.10
N ALA A 29 8.79 20.21 -7.23
CA ALA A 29 7.92 20.94 -8.16
C ALA A 29 6.84 20.02 -8.75
N VAL A 30 5.65 20.57 -9.01
CA VAL A 30 4.56 19.84 -9.68
C VAL A 30 4.72 20.00 -11.18
N LEU A 31 4.84 18.89 -11.91
CA LEU A 31 4.78 18.88 -13.37
C LEU A 31 3.36 18.58 -13.83
N ILE A 32 2.81 19.44 -14.69
CA ILE A 32 1.46 19.33 -15.24
C ILE A 32 1.55 19.20 -16.76
N ASP A 33 1.10 18.06 -17.28
CA ASP A 33 0.93 17.79 -18.70
C ASP A 33 -0.41 18.36 -19.18
N VAL A 34 -0.34 19.36 -20.06
CA VAL A 34 -1.51 20.07 -20.60
C VAL A 34 -1.92 19.62 -22.00
N ARG A 35 -1.39 18.49 -22.47
CA ARG A 35 -1.85 17.85 -23.70
C ARG A 35 -3.29 17.35 -23.55
N GLU A 36 -3.95 17.09 -24.67
CA GLU A 36 -5.28 16.49 -24.68
C GLU A 36 -5.22 14.99 -24.32
N PRO A 37 -6.30 14.39 -23.79
CA PRO A 37 -6.31 12.98 -23.37
C PRO A 37 -5.82 12.00 -24.46
N TYR A 38 -6.16 12.24 -25.73
CA TYR A 38 -5.75 11.38 -26.84
C TYR A 38 -4.23 11.40 -27.10
N GLU A 39 -3.53 12.48 -26.72
CA GLU A 39 -2.08 12.60 -26.88
C GLU A 39 -1.31 11.79 -25.82
N LEU A 40 -1.95 11.36 -24.73
CA LEU A 40 -1.32 10.58 -23.66
C LEU A 40 -1.13 9.09 -24.02
N ALA A 41 -1.73 8.63 -25.12
CA ALA A 41 -1.58 7.25 -25.59
C ALA A 41 -0.11 6.86 -25.83
N ILE A 42 0.74 7.83 -26.17
CA ILE A 42 2.20 7.65 -26.34
C ILE A 42 3.00 7.84 -25.04
N GLY A 43 2.31 7.92 -23.90
CA GLY A 43 2.87 8.17 -22.57
C GLY A 43 2.97 9.64 -22.21
N ARG A 44 3.43 9.90 -20.99
CA ARG A 44 3.66 11.24 -20.40
C ARG A 44 4.88 11.24 -19.48
N PRO A 45 5.44 12.41 -19.11
CA PRO A 45 6.52 12.47 -18.12
C PRO A 45 6.10 11.76 -16.82
N ARG A 46 6.99 10.95 -16.26
CA ARG A 46 6.70 10.16 -15.06
C ARG A 46 6.26 11.06 -13.90
N GLY A 47 5.13 10.75 -13.28
CA GLY A 47 4.57 11.51 -12.16
C GLY A 47 3.92 12.86 -12.52
N ALA A 48 3.79 13.19 -13.81
CA ALA A 48 3.08 14.40 -14.21
C ALA A 48 1.57 14.27 -13.97
N LEU A 49 0.97 15.31 -13.40
CA LEU A 49 -0.49 15.45 -13.37
C LEU A 49 -0.99 15.77 -14.78
N HIS A 50 -2.15 15.26 -15.16
CA HIS A 50 -2.77 15.61 -16.44
C HIS A 50 -3.91 16.60 -16.23
N VAL A 51 -3.83 17.76 -16.88
CA VAL A 51 -4.87 18.78 -16.88
C VAL A 51 -4.91 19.41 -18.27
N PRO A 52 -5.90 19.11 -19.13
CA PRO A 52 -5.99 19.70 -20.47
C PRO A 52 -5.86 21.22 -20.44
N CYS A 53 -5.22 21.81 -21.44
CA CYS A 53 -4.87 23.24 -21.45
C CYS A 53 -6.08 24.17 -21.20
N GLY A 54 -7.26 23.80 -21.70
CA GLY A 54 -8.50 24.56 -21.51
C GLY A 54 -9.08 24.51 -20.09
N GLU A 55 -8.63 23.58 -19.26
CA GLU A 55 -9.13 23.34 -17.91
C GLU A 55 -8.20 23.84 -16.81
N VAL A 56 -6.99 24.27 -17.17
CA VAL A 56 -5.91 24.68 -16.25
C VAL A 56 -6.39 25.69 -15.21
N GLU A 57 -7.16 26.70 -15.61
CA GLU A 57 -7.67 27.74 -14.71
C GLU A 57 -8.60 27.20 -13.60
N THR A 58 -9.34 26.14 -13.89
CA THR A 58 -10.34 25.59 -12.97
C THR A 58 -9.82 24.41 -12.14
N GLN A 59 -8.96 23.58 -12.74
CA GLN A 59 -8.50 22.33 -12.14
C GLN A 59 -7.21 22.49 -11.34
N VAL A 60 -6.25 23.28 -11.81
CA VAL A 60 -4.95 23.41 -11.11
C VAL A 60 -5.12 23.99 -9.69
N PRO A 61 -5.98 25.00 -9.43
CA PRO A 61 -6.24 25.46 -8.06
C PRO A 61 -6.80 24.41 -7.12
N ARG A 62 -7.49 23.39 -7.64
CA ARG A 62 -8.01 22.26 -6.85
C ARG A 62 -6.93 21.23 -6.55
N LEU A 63 -6.07 20.95 -7.54
CA LEU A 63 -5.01 19.94 -7.44
C LEU A 63 -3.76 20.46 -6.71
N VAL A 64 -3.44 21.74 -6.87
CA VAL A 64 -2.28 22.42 -6.30
C VAL A 64 -2.75 23.71 -5.63
N PRO A 65 -3.38 23.63 -4.44
CA PRO A 65 -3.95 24.81 -3.78
C PRO A 65 -2.89 25.77 -3.23
N ASP A 66 -1.69 25.26 -2.90
CA ASP A 66 -0.55 26.08 -2.50
C ASP A 66 0.08 26.76 -3.72
N ARG A 67 -0.05 28.09 -3.78
CA ARG A 67 0.41 28.94 -4.89
C ARG A 67 1.90 29.27 -4.85
N SER A 68 2.56 29.03 -3.72
CA SER A 68 4.00 29.18 -3.57
C SER A 68 4.77 27.96 -4.11
N ARG A 69 4.08 26.82 -4.23
CA ARG A 69 4.68 25.59 -4.73
C ARG A 69 5.06 25.74 -6.22
N PRO A 70 6.29 25.39 -6.63
CA PRO A 70 6.70 25.51 -8.03
C PRO A 70 5.88 24.61 -8.95
N VAL A 71 5.38 25.17 -10.06
CA VAL A 71 4.58 24.47 -11.08
C VAL A 71 5.27 24.55 -12.44
N LEU A 72 5.51 23.39 -13.04
CA LEU A 72 6.04 23.25 -14.39
C LEU A 72 4.91 22.78 -15.31
N LEU A 73 4.83 23.34 -16.51
CA LEU A 73 3.82 22.99 -17.50
C LEU A 73 4.48 22.44 -18.75
N ILE A 74 3.97 21.32 -19.24
CA ILE A 74 4.48 20.67 -20.46
C ILE A 74 3.32 20.36 -21.41
N CYS A 75 3.49 20.64 -22.69
CA CYS A 75 2.58 20.21 -23.74
C CYS A 75 3.36 19.40 -24.78
N ALA A 76 2.82 19.18 -26.00
CA ALA A 76 3.55 18.47 -27.05
C ALA A 76 4.92 19.12 -27.37
N ALA A 77 4.93 20.42 -27.70
CA ALA A 77 6.11 21.12 -28.24
C ALA A 77 6.44 22.46 -27.55
N GLY A 78 5.81 22.78 -26.41
CA GLY A 78 6.08 24.01 -25.63
C GLY A 78 5.13 25.20 -25.85
N VAL A 79 4.25 25.14 -26.87
CA VAL A 79 3.34 26.27 -27.21
C VAL A 79 2.18 26.44 -26.23
N ARG A 80 1.41 25.37 -25.98
CA ARG A 80 0.24 25.39 -25.08
C ARG A 80 0.64 25.56 -23.62
N SER A 81 1.74 24.95 -23.21
CA SER A 81 2.27 25.06 -21.84
C SER A 81 2.63 26.49 -21.46
N ARG A 82 3.13 27.30 -22.40
CA ARG A 82 3.38 28.72 -22.17
C ARG A 82 2.10 29.51 -21.89
N ILE A 83 1.03 29.25 -22.64
CA ILE A 83 -0.29 29.89 -22.43
C ILE A 83 -0.88 29.46 -21.07
N ALA A 84 -0.80 28.17 -20.74
CA ALA A 84 -1.20 27.66 -19.45
C ALA A 84 -0.41 28.33 -18.30
N ALA A 85 0.89 28.55 -18.50
CA ALA A 85 1.75 29.17 -17.50
C ALA A 85 1.43 30.65 -17.29
N GLU A 86 1.13 31.39 -18.36
CA GLU A 86 0.64 32.77 -18.29
C GLU A 86 -0.68 32.83 -17.52
N THR A 87 -1.53 31.81 -17.66
CA THR A 87 -2.80 31.72 -16.95
C THR A 87 -2.59 31.48 -15.46
N LEU A 88 -1.76 30.52 -15.06
CA LEU A 88 -1.45 30.28 -13.65
C LEU A 88 -0.76 31.48 -12.98
N ALA A 89 0.17 32.14 -13.68
CA ALA A 89 0.80 33.35 -13.18
C ALA A 89 -0.23 34.47 -12.91
N ARG A 90 -1.22 34.66 -13.79
CA ARG A 90 -2.34 35.60 -13.56
C ARG A 90 -3.24 35.19 -12.40
N LEU A 91 -3.37 33.89 -12.14
CA LEU A 91 -4.10 33.37 -10.99
C LEU A 91 -3.31 33.52 -9.69
N GLY A 92 -2.05 33.97 -9.72
CA GLY A 92 -1.25 34.25 -8.53
C GLY A 92 -0.37 33.09 -8.08
N TYR A 93 -0.08 32.12 -8.95
CA TYR A 93 1.01 31.17 -8.70
C TYR A 93 2.36 31.90 -8.84
N GLU A 94 3.22 31.74 -7.84
CA GLU A 94 4.45 32.54 -7.70
C GLU A 94 5.59 32.01 -8.57
N GLU A 95 5.71 30.68 -8.66
CA GLU A 95 6.76 30.00 -9.41
C GLU A 95 6.17 29.12 -10.51
N VAL A 96 6.01 29.67 -11.71
CA VAL A 96 5.49 28.93 -12.88
C VAL A 96 6.48 28.96 -14.03
N ALA A 97 6.73 27.81 -14.64
CA ALA A 97 7.55 27.72 -15.85
C ALA A 97 6.96 26.79 -16.91
N SER A 98 7.20 27.10 -18.19
CA SER A 98 6.92 26.19 -19.31
C SER A 98 8.16 25.36 -19.63
N VAL A 99 7.98 24.06 -19.90
CA VAL A 99 9.04 23.16 -20.35
C VAL A 99 9.27 23.38 -21.85
N ALA A 100 10.46 23.89 -22.18
CA ALA A 100 10.86 24.20 -23.54
C ALA A 100 10.94 22.91 -24.39
N GLY A 101 10.42 22.98 -25.61
CA GLY A 101 10.36 21.82 -26.51
C GLY A 101 9.34 20.74 -26.13
N GLY A 102 8.66 20.89 -25.00
CA GLY A 102 7.56 20.03 -24.59
C GLY A 102 7.93 18.55 -24.40
N PHE A 103 6.94 17.68 -24.57
CA PHE A 103 7.09 16.24 -24.46
C PHE A 103 7.94 15.65 -25.59
N ASP A 104 8.00 16.30 -26.76
CA ASP A 104 8.87 15.89 -27.87
C ASP A 104 10.34 15.96 -27.45
N ALA A 105 10.77 17.09 -26.85
CA ALA A 105 12.11 17.24 -26.29
C ALA A 105 12.35 16.27 -25.12
N TRP A 106 11.34 16.03 -24.27
CA TRP A 106 11.45 15.10 -23.14
C TRP A 106 11.75 13.67 -23.60
N ARG A 107 11.06 13.21 -24.66
CA ARG A 107 11.30 11.90 -25.27
C ARG A 107 12.63 11.83 -26.01
N ALA A 108 13.01 12.89 -26.72
CA ALA A 108 14.30 12.95 -27.43
C ALA A 108 15.48 12.83 -26.46
N ALA A 109 15.37 13.46 -25.28
CA ALA A 109 16.33 13.35 -24.18
C ALA A 109 16.23 12.01 -23.41
N ARG A 110 15.31 11.11 -23.79
CA ARG A 110 15.08 9.80 -23.15
C ARG A 110 14.83 9.91 -21.64
N LEU A 111 14.17 10.98 -21.22
CA LEU A 111 13.81 11.19 -19.82
C LEU A 111 12.66 10.26 -19.41
N PRO A 112 12.43 10.04 -18.09
CA PRO A 112 11.45 9.07 -17.62
C PRO A 112 10.02 9.33 -18.12
N VAL A 113 9.39 8.30 -18.68
CA VAL A 113 8.01 8.31 -19.21
C VAL A 113 7.20 7.17 -18.58
N GLU A 114 5.93 7.43 -18.33
CA GLU A 114 4.92 6.43 -17.97
C GLU A 114 3.84 6.33 -19.05
N GLY A 115 3.27 5.15 -19.23
CA GLY A 115 2.15 4.92 -20.15
C GLY A 115 0.84 5.53 -19.66
N PRO A 116 -0.25 5.42 -20.45
CA PRO A 116 -1.55 6.00 -20.09
C PRO A 116 -2.15 5.45 -18.78
N ASP A 117 -1.76 4.23 -18.39
CA ASP A 117 -2.10 3.57 -17.12
C ASP A 117 -1.15 3.95 -15.95
N GLY A 118 -0.15 4.81 -16.20
CA GLY A 118 0.85 5.21 -15.22
C GLY A 118 2.00 4.21 -15.03
N LEU A 119 2.10 3.16 -15.85
CA LEU A 119 3.18 2.17 -15.76
C LEU A 119 4.41 2.60 -16.57
N THR A 120 5.60 2.48 -15.97
CA THR A 120 6.88 2.64 -16.69
C THR A 120 7.20 1.40 -17.53
N ALA A 121 8.14 1.52 -18.47
CA ALA A 121 8.61 0.37 -19.27
C ALA A 121 9.18 -0.76 -18.40
N GLU A 122 9.99 -0.41 -17.40
CA GLU A 122 10.56 -1.38 -16.43
C GLU A 122 9.46 -2.10 -15.64
N GLN A 123 8.41 -1.38 -15.21
CA GLN A 123 7.28 -1.99 -14.52
C GLN A 123 6.50 -2.93 -15.45
N ARG A 124 6.29 -2.56 -16.71
CA ARG A 124 5.64 -3.45 -17.69
C ARG A 124 6.45 -4.71 -17.93
N GLU A 125 7.76 -4.60 -18.05
CA GLU A 125 8.64 -5.75 -18.22
C GLU A 125 8.57 -6.68 -16.99
N ARG A 126 8.73 -6.12 -15.79
CA ARG A 126 8.69 -6.86 -14.53
C ARG A 126 7.36 -7.58 -14.31
N TYR A 127 6.24 -6.89 -14.54
CA TYR A 127 4.90 -7.40 -14.27
C TYR A 127 4.19 -7.96 -15.51
N ALA A 128 4.92 -8.21 -16.61
CA ALA A 128 4.33 -8.62 -17.90
C ALA A 128 3.37 -9.82 -17.74
N ARG A 129 3.78 -10.83 -16.94
CA ARG A 129 2.98 -12.05 -16.71
C ARG A 129 1.73 -11.81 -15.87
N GLN A 130 1.73 -10.77 -15.05
CA GLN A 130 0.57 -10.40 -14.23
C GLN A 130 -0.38 -9.50 -15.02
N ILE A 131 0.15 -8.59 -15.84
CA ILE A 131 -0.62 -7.68 -16.69
C ILE A 131 -1.46 -8.42 -17.74
N VAL A 132 -0.98 -9.55 -18.27
CA VAL A 132 -1.73 -10.34 -19.27
C VAL A 132 -2.95 -11.07 -18.68
N ILE A 133 -3.08 -11.17 -17.36
CA ILE A 133 -4.22 -11.80 -16.70
C ILE A 133 -5.43 -10.85 -16.83
N PRO A 134 -6.56 -11.26 -17.43
CA PRO A 134 -7.70 -10.37 -17.67
C PRO A 134 -8.25 -9.67 -16.41
N GLU A 135 -8.29 -10.38 -15.30
CA GLU A 135 -8.77 -9.87 -14.00
C GLU A 135 -7.82 -8.84 -13.39
N VAL A 136 -6.55 -8.80 -13.82
CA VAL A 136 -5.57 -7.82 -13.34
C VAL A 136 -5.39 -6.70 -14.36
N GLY A 137 -4.96 -7.02 -15.58
CA GLY A 137 -4.70 -6.03 -16.61
C GLY A 137 -3.62 -5.00 -16.23
N SER A 138 -3.41 -4.00 -17.08
CA SER A 138 -2.50 -2.90 -16.72
C SER A 138 -3.08 -1.98 -15.64
N GLU A 139 -4.40 -1.80 -15.60
CA GLU A 139 -5.06 -0.97 -14.58
C GLU A 139 -4.95 -1.60 -13.18
N GLY A 140 -5.19 -2.91 -13.06
CA GLY A 140 -5.00 -3.61 -11.78
C GLY A 140 -3.55 -3.58 -11.33
N GLN A 141 -2.59 -3.73 -12.24
CA GLN A 141 -1.18 -3.56 -11.87
C GLN A 141 -0.87 -2.15 -11.38
N ALA A 142 -1.41 -1.13 -12.06
CA ALA A 142 -1.26 0.26 -11.63
C ALA A 142 -1.94 0.52 -10.27
N ARG A 143 -3.09 -0.12 -10.01
CA ARG A 143 -3.76 -0.10 -8.70
C ARG A 143 -2.87 -0.69 -7.61
N LEU A 144 -2.28 -1.87 -7.82
CA LEU A 144 -1.37 -2.49 -6.85
C LEU A 144 -0.18 -1.58 -6.53
N LEU A 145 0.43 -0.96 -7.54
CA LEU A 145 1.55 -0.02 -7.36
C LEU A 145 1.19 1.24 -6.56
N ARG A 146 -0.10 1.58 -6.46
CA ARG A 146 -0.60 2.68 -5.63
C ARG A 146 -1.09 2.21 -4.26
N SER A 147 -1.23 0.91 -4.06
CA SER A 147 -1.85 0.33 -2.88
C SER A 147 -0.89 0.14 -1.70
N LYS A 148 -1.49 0.08 -0.50
CA LYS A 148 -0.75 -0.01 0.77
C LYS A 148 -1.25 -1.18 1.62
N VAL A 149 -0.35 -2.08 1.97
CA VAL A 149 -0.65 -3.23 2.85
C VAL A 149 0.20 -3.17 4.11
N LEU A 150 -0.40 -3.44 5.27
CA LEU A 150 0.31 -3.65 6.52
C LEU A 150 0.48 -5.15 6.76
N VAL A 151 1.70 -5.59 7.04
CA VAL A 151 1.99 -6.95 7.50
C VAL A 151 2.31 -6.89 8.99
N VAL A 152 1.48 -7.52 9.81
CA VAL A 152 1.69 -7.63 11.26
C VAL A 152 2.44 -8.93 11.55
N GLY A 153 3.68 -8.79 12.02
CA GLY A 153 4.63 -9.87 12.22
C GLY A 153 5.41 -10.21 10.95
N ALA A 154 6.73 -10.02 10.98
CA ALA A 154 7.68 -10.48 9.97
C ALA A 154 8.13 -11.94 10.19
N GLY A 155 7.36 -12.69 10.99
CA GLY A 155 7.61 -14.09 11.31
C GLY A 155 7.26 -15.07 10.18
N GLY A 156 6.89 -16.30 10.54
CA GLY A 156 6.72 -17.39 9.58
C GLY A 156 5.63 -17.12 8.54
N LEU A 157 4.50 -16.52 8.94
CA LEU A 157 3.38 -16.19 8.06
C LEU A 157 3.61 -14.91 7.26
N GLY A 158 4.04 -13.84 7.94
CA GLY A 158 4.28 -12.56 7.27
C GLY A 158 5.46 -12.59 6.30
N SER A 159 6.47 -13.44 6.52
CA SER A 159 7.60 -13.61 5.59
C SER A 159 7.17 -13.90 4.14
N PRO A 160 6.50 -15.03 3.83
CA PRO A 160 6.04 -15.34 2.47
C PRO A 160 5.01 -14.34 1.97
N ALA A 161 4.10 -13.85 2.82
CA ALA A 161 3.11 -12.84 2.42
C ALA A 161 3.80 -11.57 1.90
N ALA A 162 4.73 -11.00 2.68
CA ALA A 162 5.44 -9.79 2.31
C ALA A 162 6.32 -9.98 1.06
N LEU A 163 6.99 -11.13 0.93
CA LEU A 163 7.77 -11.47 -0.27
C LEU A 163 6.91 -11.44 -1.53
N TYR A 164 5.75 -12.12 -1.52
CA TYR A 164 4.88 -12.18 -2.70
C TYR A 164 4.15 -10.86 -2.96
N LEU A 165 3.74 -10.12 -1.92
CA LEU A 165 3.15 -8.78 -2.09
C LEU A 165 4.15 -7.80 -2.72
N ALA A 166 5.42 -7.85 -2.29
CA ALA A 166 6.47 -7.05 -2.90
C ALA A 166 6.74 -7.49 -4.34
N ALA A 167 6.83 -8.79 -4.60
CA ALA A 167 7.03 -9.33 -5.95
C ALA A 167 5.87 -8.97 -6.91
N ALA A 168 4.63 -8.95 -6.41
CA ALA A 168 3.42 -8.56 -7.16
C ALA A 168 3.31 -7.04 -7.39
N GLY A 169 4.18 -6.24 -6.77
CA GLY A 169 4.23 -4.80 -6.97
C GLY A 169 3.21 -4.03 -6.14
N VAL A 170 2.86 -4.49 -4.93
CA VAL A 170 2.13 -3.66 -3.97
C VAL A 170 2.99 -2.45 -3.61
N GLY A 171 2.49 -1.23 -3.85
CA GLY A 171 3.27 0.00 -3.84
C GLY A 171 3.95 0.34 -2.52
N THR A 172 3.24 0.12 -1.40
CA THR A 172 3.79 0.31 -0.06
C THR A 172 3.48 -0.90 0.83
N ILE A 173 4.50 -1.43 1.47
CA ILE A 173 4.37 -2.51 2.46
C ILE A 173 4.86 -2.00 3.81
N GLY A 174 3.94 -1.88 4.75
CA GLY A 174 4.24 -1.65 6.16
C GLY A 174 4.58 -2.98 6.83
N ILE A 175 5.56 -3.00 7.73
CA ILE A 175 5.92 -4.19 8.52
C ILE A 175 6.02 -3.78 9.98
N VAL A 176 5.23 -4.42 10.84
CA VAL A 176 5.27 -4.22 12.30
C VAL A 176 5.77 -5.49 12.96
N ASP A 177 6.89 -5.41 13.67
CA ASP A 177 7.47 -6.54 14.42
C ASP A 177 8.46 -5.98 15.45
N ASP A 178 8.40 -6.42 16.70
CA ASP A 178 9.30 -5.99 17.78
C ASP A 178 10.46 -6.95 18.06
N ASP A 179 10.53 -8.08 17.36
CA ASP A 179 11.58 -9.07 17.55
C ASP A 179 12.83 -8.79 16.71
N VAL A 180 13.88 -9.54 17.04
CA VAL A 180 15.10 -9.67 16.26
C VAL A 180 15.17 -11.01 15.53
N VAL A 181 16.02 -11.11 14.51
CA VAL A 181 16.25 -12.36 13.77
C VAL A 181 17.00 -13.36 14.65
N GLU A 182 16.44 -14.56 14.80
CA GLU A 182 17.05 -15.65 15.56
C GLU A 182 17.26 -16.90 14.71
N ARG A 183 18.35 -17.63 14.96
CA ARG A 183 18.71 -18.82 14.17
C ARG A 183 17.61 -19.88 14.18
N GLY A 184 17.01 -20.14 15.34
CA GLY A 184 15.92 -21.11 15.50
C GLY A 184 14.64 -20.76 14.72
N ASN A 185 14.56 -19.57 14.15
CA ASN A 185 13.41 -19.12 13.37
C ASN A 185 13.64 -19.25 11.84
N LEU A 186 14.89 -19.38 11.39
CA LEU A 186 15.26 -19.36 9.97
C LEU A 186 14.69 -20.54 9.16
N HIS A 187 14.34 -21.65 9.80
CA HIS A 187 13.72 -22.80 9.11
C HIS A 187 12.32 -22.50 8.54
N ARG A 188 11.71 -21.37 8.92
CA ARG A 188 10.35 -20.97 8.52
C ARG A 188 10.20 -19.48 8.18
N GLN A 189 11.11 -18.62 8.62
CA GLN A 189 11.11 -17.18 8.35
C GLN A 189 12.01 -16.85 7.17
N VAL A 190 11.56 -17.23 5.97
CA VAL A 190 12.36 -17.22 4.72
C VAL A 190 12.74 -15.82 4.22
N ILE A 191 12.18 -14.76 4.82
CA ILE A 191 12.57 -13.37 4.50
C ILE A 191 13.89 -12.97 5.17
N HIS A 192 14.37 -13.74 6.16
CA HIS A 192 15.58 -13.50 6.93
C HIS A 192 16.70 -14.50 6.55
N ASN A 193 17.94 -14.23 6.96
CA ASN A 193 19.09 -15.10 6.69
C ASN A 193 20.12 -15.07 7.85
N GLU A 194 21.10 -15.99 7.80
CA GLU A 194 22.18 -16.12 8.82
C GLU A 194 23.01 -14.84 8.99
N GLU A 195 23.20 -14.05 7.93
CA GLU A 195 24.00 -12.82 7.98
C GLU A 195 23.35 -11.71 8.84
N ARG A 196 22.03 -11.81 9.08
CA ARG A 196 21.24 -10.78 9.77
C ARG A 196 20.78 -11.20 11.16
N LEU A 197 21.37 -12.24 11.76
CA LEU A 197 21.10 -12.62 13.15
C LEU A 197 21.26 -11.42 14.10
N GLY A 198 20.33 -11.27 15.04
CA GLY A 198 20.30 -10.17 16.01
C GLY A 198 19.86 -8.81 15.46
N THR A 199 19.66 -8.67 14.14
CA THR A 199 19.08 -7.46 13.54
C THR A 199 17.57 -7.45 13.82
N PRO A 200 16.93 -6.28 14.05
CA PRO A 200 15.47 -6.18 14.08
C PRO A 200 14.84 -6.83 12.84
N LYS A 201 13.79 -7.64 13.03
CA LYS A 201 13.15 -8.38 11.93
C LYS A 201 12.64 -7.42 10.86
N VAL A 202 12.10 -6.27 11.27
CA VAL A 202 11.64 -5.20 10.38
C VAL A 202 12.74 -4.75 9.42
N ASP A 203 13.94 -4.46 9.93
CA ASP A 203 15.08 -4.01 9.11
C ASP A 203 15.60 -5.13 8.21
N SER A 204 15.66 -6.36 8.73
CA SER A 204 16.06 -7.53 7.96
C SER A 204 15.10 -7.79 6.79
N ALA A 205 13.79 -7.72 7.04
CA ALA A 205 12.76 -7.86 6.02
C ALA A 205 12.84 -6.73 4.99
N ALA A 206 12.97 -5.48 5.42
CA ALA A 206 13.08 -4.34 4.52
C ALA A 206 14.25 -4.47 3.54
N LYS A 207 15.41 -4.94 4.01
CA LYS A 207 16.57 -5.22 3.14
C LYS A 207 16.24 -6.28 2.09
N THR A 208 15.61 -7.38 2.49
CA THR A 208 15.22 -8.46 1.55
C THR A 208 14.23 -7.95 0.49
N LEU A 209 13.20 -7.21 0.91
CA LEU A 209 12.15 -6.74 0.01
C LEU A 209 12.65 -5.65 -0.94
N ALA A 210 13.50 -4.73 -0.47
CA ALA A 210 14.11 -3.72 -1.32
C ALA A 210 15.03 -4.34 -2.39
N ALA A 211 15.74 -5.42 -2.04
CA ALA A 211 16.55 -6.18 -3.00
C ALA A 211 15.69 -6.94 -4.02
N LEU A 212 14.55 -7.48 -3.59
CA LEU A 212 13.61 -8.20 -4.45
C LEU A 212 12.90 -7.26 -5.45
N ASN A 213 12.40 -6.13 -4.95
CA ASN A 213 11.67 -5.15 -5.75
C ASN A 213 11.93 -3.71 -5.26
N PRO A 214 12.91 -3.00 -5.87
CA PRO A 214 13.28 -1.65 -5.46
C PRO A 214 12.21 -0.60 -5.76
N SER A 215 11.16 -0.95 -6.53
CA SER A 215 10.04 -0.04 -6.81
C SER A 215 9.01 0.03 -5.68
N VAL A 216 9.08 -0.90 -4.71
CA VAL A 216 8.16 -0.98 -3.57
C VAL A 216 8.72 -0.20 -2.39
N ARG A 217 7.89 0.66 -1.79
CA ARG A 217 8.23 1.39 -0.57
C ARG A 217 8.01 0.50 0.64
N ILE A 218 9.05 0.28 1.44
CA ILE A 218 8.94 -0.45 2.71
C ILE A 218 8.91 0.53 3.87
N GLU A 219 7.94 0.36 4.77
CA GLU A 219 7.84 1.14 6.01
C GLU A 219 7.92 0.22 7.22
N GLY A 220 8.98 0.38 8.00
CA GLY A 220 9.21 -0.44 9.18
C GLY A 220 8.73 0.18 10.49
N TYR A 221 8.10 -0.62 11.35
CA TYR A 221 7.71 -0.29 12.71
C TYR A 221 8.31 -1.32 13.67
N ALA A 222 9.51 -1.02 14.18
CA ALA A 222 10.20 -1.86 15.16
C ALA A 222 9.61 -1.63 16.58
N GLU A 223 8.30 -1.82 16.71
CA GLU A 223 7.55 -1.62 17.95
C GLU A 223 6.42 -2.65 18.07
N ARG A 224 6.06 -3.00 19.30
CA ARG A 224 4.93 -3.87 19.58
C ARG A 224 3.63 -3.10 19.34
N LEU A 225 2.63 -3.75 18.75
CA LEU A 225 1.28 -3.17 18.68
C LEU A 225 0.66 -3.11 20.07
N THR A 226 0.17 -1.92 20.42
CA THR A 226 -0.54 -1.63 21.67
C THR A 226 -1.79 -0.81 21.36
N PRO A 227 -2.76 -0.75 22.30
CA PRO A 227 -3.91 0.14 22.17
C PRO A 227 -3.58 1.60 21.82
N GLU A 228 -2.42 2.08 22.25
CA GLU A 228 -1.99 3.47 22.08
C GLU A 228 -1.44 3.76 20.67
N ASN A 229 -0.89 2.76 19.97
CA ASN A 229 -0.26 2.96 18.65
C ASN A 229 -1.00 2.29 17.49
N VAL A 230 -1.89 1.34 17.75
CA VAL A 230 -2.51 0.50 16.71
C VAL A 230 -3.26 1.33 15.66
N GLU A 231 -4.09 2.29 16.07
CA GLU A 231 -4.86 3.11 15.12
C GLU A 231 -3.95 4.00 14.26
N ARG A 232 -2.92 4.59 14.87
CA ARG A 232 -1.93 5.44 14.17
C ARG A 232 -1.23 4.67 13.05
N ILE A 233 -0.96 3.39 13.27
CA ILE A 233 -0.25 2.54 12.30
C ILE A 233 -1.23 2.03 11.25
N LEU A 234 -2.33 1.36 11.66
CA LEU A 234 -3.24 0.68 10.75
C LEU A 234 -3.97 1.63 9.80
N SER A 235 -4.34 2.85 10.25
CA SER A 235 -5.07 3.83 9.44
C SER A 235 -4.35 4.30 8.17
N ARG A 236 -3.06 3.98 8.01
CA ARG A 236 -2.25 4.33 6.84
C ARG A 236 -2.35 3.32 5.69
N TYR A 237 -3.04 2.19 5.90
CA TYR A 237 -3.08 1.05 4.98
C TYR A 237 -4.51 0.67 4.58
N GLU A 238 -4.63 0.01 3.43
CA GLU A 238 -5.92 -0.41 2.86
C GLU A 238 -6.33 -1.83 3.27
N VAL A 239 -5.34 -2.69 3.55
CA VAL A 239 -5.52 -4.08 3.98
C VAL A 239 -4.48 -4.41 5.04
N VAL A 240 -4.89 -5.16 6.06
CA VAL A 240 -3.97 -5.76 7.04
C VAL A 240 -3.81 -7.24 6.73
N VAL A 241 -2.58 -7.72 6.76
CA VAL A 241 -2.22 -9.13 6.75
C VAL A 241 -1.69 -9.48 8.13
N ASP A 242 -2.51 -10.18 8.94
CA ASP A 242 -2.16 -10.57 10.29
C ASP A 242 -1.45 -11.93 10.30
N GLY A 243 -0.12 -11.88 10.46
CA GLY A 243 0.76 -13.02 10.65
C GLY A 243 1.19 -13.21 12.10
N SER A 244 0.52 -12.56 13.07
CA SER A 244 0.87 -12.63 14.49
C SER A 244 0.65 -14.02 15.08
N ASP A 245 1.52 -14.39 16.02
CA ASP A 245 1.57 -15.72 16.62
C ASP A 245 1.00 -15.80 18.04
N ASN A 246 0.47 -14.68 18.55
CA ASN A 246 -0.11 -14.58 19.89
C ASN A 246 -1.53 -14.01 19.85
N PHE A 247 -2.38 -14.48 20.77
CA PHE A 247 -3.78 -14.08 20.81
C PHE A 247 -3.97 -12.59 21.08
N ALA A 248 -3.20 -11.99 21.99
CA ALA A 248 -3.35 -10.58 22.35
C ALA A 248 -3.25 -9.67 21.13
N THR A 249 -2.26 -9.91 20.25
CA THR A 249 -2.09 -9.15 19.00
C THR A 249 -3.24 -9.39 18.04
N ARG A 250 -3.66 -10.65 17.82
CA ARG A 250 -4.80 -10.97 16.93
C ARG A 250 -6.08 -10.24 17.31
N TYR A 251 -6.42 -10.25 18.59
CA TYR A 251 -7.60 -9.53 19.09
C TYR A 251 -7.45 -8.02 18.95
N LEU A 252 -6.28 -7.47 19.27
CA LEU A 252 -6.01 -6.03 19.12
C LEU A 252 -6.12 -5.58 17.65
N VAL A 253 -5.51 -6.33 16.72
CA VAL A 253 -5.54 -6.06 15.28
C VAL A 253 -6.96 -6.15 14.75
N ASN A 254 -7.69 -7.21 15.07
CA ASN A 254 -9.09 -7.34 14.70
C ASN A 254 -9.91 -6.14 15.19
N ASP A 255 -9.79 -5.78 16.47
CA ASP A 255 -10.59 -4.72 17.07
C ASP A 255 -10.30 -3.36 16.41
N ALA A 256 -9.04 -3.09 16.09
CA ALA A 256 -8.64 -1.90 15.36
C ALA A 256 -9.09 -1.92 13.89
N CYS A 257 -9.02 -3.06 13.21
CA CYS A 257 -9.54 -3.21 11.85
C CYS A 257 -11.05 -2.95 11.79
N VAL A 258 -11.81 -3.47 12.77
CA VAL A 258 -13.24 -3.16 12.90
C VAL A 258 -13.48 -1.66 13.11
N ARG A 259 -12.71 -1.04 14.01
CA ARG A 259 -12.82 0.39 14.33
C ARG A 259 -12.54 1.30 13.13
N LEU A 260 -11.60 0.90 12.27
CA LEU A 260 -11.12 1.65 11.11
C LEU A 260 -11.83 1.26 9.80
N GLY A 261 -12.59 0.17 9.77
CA GLY A 261 -13.25 -0.34 8.56
C GLY A 261 -12.29 -1.01 7.56
N ILE A 262 -11.13 -1.49 8.04
CA ILE A 262 -10.08 -2.09 7.22
C ILE A 262 -10.25 -3.63 7.23
N PRO A 263 -10.13 -4.33 6.09
CA PRO A 263 -10.13 -5.80 6.07
C PRO A 263 -8.85 -6.37 6.70
N ASP A 264 -9.04 -7.39 7.54
CA ASP A 264 -7.98 -8.17 8.18
C ASP A 264 -7.89 -9.57 7.56
N VAL A 265 -6.77 -9.87 6.90
CA VAL A 265 -6.44 -11.18 6.34
C VAL A 265 -5.66 -11.97 7.38
N GLN A 266 -6.37 -12.68 8.25
CA GLN A 266 -5.79 -13.40 9.36
C GLN A 266 -5.31 -14.80 8.94
N GLY A 267 -4.10 -15.15 9.38
CA GLY A 267 -3.54 -16.50 9.26
C GLY A 267 -3.19 -17.08 10.62
N ALA A 268 -3.34 -18.39 10.77
CA ALA A 268 -2.80 -19.11 11.92
C ALA A 268 -2.33 -20.51 11.53
N ILE A 269 -1.38 -21.04 12.28
CA ILE A 269 -0.76 -22.34 12.05
C ILE A 269 -0.49 -23.05 13.37
N HIS A 270 -0.57 -24.37 13.36
CA HIS A 270 -0.26 -25.22 14.50
C HIS A 270 0.14 -26.62 13.99
N ARG A 271 1.37 -27.06 14.29
CA ARG A 271 1.93 -28.35 13.83
C ARG A 271 1.86 -28.53 12.30
N PHE A 272 0.86 -29.25 11.82
CA PHE A 272 0.59 -29.58 10.41
C PHE A 272 -0.69 -28.93 9.87
N GLN A 273 -1.36 -28.10 10.68
CA GLN A 273 -2.63 -27.47 10.35
C GLN A 273 -2.46 -25.98 10.18
N GLY A 274 -3.03 -25.44 9.11
CA GLY A 274 -3.09 -24.01 8.85
C GLY A 274 -4.52 -23.54 8.65
N GLN A 275 -4.75 -22.26 8.88
CA GLN A 275 -6.02 -21.61 8.61
C GLN A 275 -5.79 -20.19 8.07
N VAL A 276 -6.71 -19.75 7.22
CA VAL A 276 -6.76 -18.37 6.72
C VAL A 276 -8.21 -17.93 6.55
N GLY A 277 -8.50 -16.69 6.92
CA GLY A 277 -9.81 -16.07 6.76
C GLY A 277 -9.67 -14.57 6.53
N VAL A 278 -10.73 -13.95 6.01
CA VAL A 278 -10.79 -12.49 5.89
C VAL A 278 -11.91 -11.97 6.78
N PHE A 279 -11.56 -11.12 7.73
CA PHE A 279 -12.49 -10.46 8.63
C PHE A 279 -12.68 -9.02 8.20
N TRP A 280 -13.90 -8.67 7.79
CA TRP A 280 -14.20 -7.34 7.27
C TRP A 280 -15.64 -6.92 7.62
N PRO A 281 -15.84 -6.29 8.79
CA PRO A 281 -17.14 -5.79 9.21
C PRO A 281 -17.77 -4.85 8.19
N GLY A 282 -19.09 -4.94 8.04
CA GLY A 282 -19.83 -4.28 6.95
C GLY A 282 -19.92 -5.14 5.68
N HIS A 283 -19.00 -6.08 5.49
CA HIS A 283 -18.99 -7.05 4.38
C HIS A 283 -19.11 -8.50 4.88
N GLY A 284 -18.83 -8.76 6.15
CA GLY A 284 -18.88 -10.07 6.79
C GLY A 284 -18.64 -10.03 8.31
N PRO A 285 -18.30 -11.18 8.93
CA PRO A 285 -18.01 -11.25 10.37
C PRO A 285 -16.67 -10.57 10.73
N CYS A 286 -16.52 -10.19 12.00
CA CYS A 286 -15.20 -9.94 12.61
C CYS A 286 -14.66 -11.22 13.26
N TYR A 287 -13.39 -11.20 13.67
CA TYR A 287 -12.77 -12.33 14.37
C TYR A 287 -13.54 -12.71 15.65
N ARG A 288 -14.07 -11.71 16.38
CA ARG A 288 -14.88 -11.92 17.58
C ARG A 288 -16.25 -12.57 17.34
N CYS A 289 -16.77 -12.57 16.11
CA CYS A 289 -17.97 -13.35 15.81
C CYS A 289 -17.69 -14.86 15.89
N LEU A 290 -16.45 -15.27 15.60
CA LEU A 290 -16.03 -16.66 15.65
C LEU A 290 -15.43 -17.02 17.02
N PHE A 291 -14.59 -16.14 17.56
CA PHE A 291 -13.93 -16.31 18.85
C PHE A 291 -14.24 -15.10 19.74
N PRO A 292 -15.35 -15.12 20.50
CA PRO A 292 -15.82 -13.92 21.21
C PRO A 292 -14.82 -13.34 22.21
N GLU A 293 -14.13 -14.21 22.95
CA GLU A 293 -13.22 -13.84 24.03
C GLU A 293 -11.85 -14.50 23.86
N PRO A 294 -10.75 -13.79 24.18
CA PRO A 294 -9.43 -14.39 24.18
C PRO A 294 -9.35 -15.58 25.14
N PRO A 295 -8.59 -16.63 24.81
CA PRO A 295 -8.36 -17.73 25.74
C PRO A 295 -7.68 -17.19 27.01
N PRO A 296 -7.98 -17.74 28.20
CA PRO A 296 -7.33 -17.31 29.44
C PRO A 296 -5.79 -17.44 29.35
N PRO A 297 -5.02 -16.54 29.98
CA PRO A 297 -3.56 -16.65 29.99
C PRO A 297 -3.08 -18.04 30.44
N GLY A 298 -2.13 -18.63 29.70
CA GLY A 298 -1.56 -19.95 30.02
C GLY A 298 -2.38 -21.17 29.60
N THR A 299 -3.57 -20.99 29.01
CA THR A 299 -4.41 -22.13 28.55
C THR A 299 -4.08 -22.62 27.14
N ALA A 300 -3.35 -21.82 26.36
CA ALA A 300 -2.86 -22.21 25.05
C ALA A 300 -1.33 -22.20 25.07
N PRO A 301 -0.66 -23.30 24.66
CA PRO A 301 0.78 -23.30 24.56
C PRO A 301 1.23 -22.26 23.52
N PRO A 302 2.34 -21.55 23.75
CA PRO A 302 2.98 -20.74 22.71
C PRO A 302 3.22 -21.60 21.47
N CYS A 303 3.03 -21.03 20.27
CA CYS A 303 3.28 -21.75 19.01
C CYS A 303 4.69 -22.38 18.94
N ALA A 304 5.65 -21.83 19.69
CA ALA A 304 7.01 -22.34 19.84
C ALA A 304 7.10 -23.71 20.54
N GLU A 305 6.18 -24.04 21.45
CA GLU A 305 6.23 -25.28 22.24
C GLU A 305 5.61 -26.48 21.52
N ALA A 306 4.63 -26.24 20.65
CA ALA A 306 3.98 -27.31 19.87
C ALA A 306 4.77 -27.74 18.63
N GLY A 307 5.72 -26.92 18.18
CA GLY A 307 6.44 -27.09 16.93
C GLY A 307 5.57 -26.81 15.69
N VAL A 308 6.22 -26.48 14.57
CA VAL A 308 5.53 -26.22 13.29
C VAL A 308 6.37 -26.71 12.12
N LEU A 309 5.72 -27.36 11.15
CA LEU A 309 6.36 -27.76 9.91
C LEU A 309 6.77 -26.50 9.12
N GLY A 310 8.06 -26.33 8.82
CA GLY A 310 8.60 -25.06 8.31
C GLY A 310 7.97 -24.54 7.01
N VAL A 311 7.49 -25.43 6.13
CA VAL A 311 6.84 -25.06 4.87
C VAL A 311 5.38 -24.60 5.04
N LEU A 312 4.72 -24.99 6.13
CA LEU A 312 3.31 -24.70 6.38
C LEU A 312 3.02 -23.18 6.42
N PRO A 313 3.80 -22.34 7.15
CA PRO A 313 3.66 -20.89 7.06
C PRO A 313 3.82 -20.36 5.63
N GLY A 314 4.69 -20.96 4.83
CA GLY A 314 4.87 -20.66 3.40
C GLY A 314 3.58 -20.77 2.61
N VAL A 315 2.82 -21.85 2.80
CA VAL A 315 1.51 -22.06 2.16
C VAL A 315 0.50 -21.03 2.63
N ILE A 316 0.31 -20.91 3.94
CA ILE A 316 -0.74 -20.05 4.51
C ILE A 316 -0.47 -18.57 4.24
N GLY A 317 0.76 -18.10 4.42
CA GLY A 317 1.10 -16.70 4.14
C GLY A 317 1.04 -16.35 2.65
N SER A 318 1.28 -17.32 1.75
CA SER A 318 1.02 -17.12 0.32
C SER A 318 -0.47 -16.95 0.03
N ILE A 319 -1.34 -17.71 0.69
CA ILE A 319 -2.79 -17.54 0.57
C ILE A 319 -3.22 -16.18 1.16
N GLN A 320 -2.63 -15.75 2.28
CA GLN A 320 -2.87 -14.40 2.80
C GLN A 320 -2.51 -13.31 1.76
N GLY A 321 -1.38 -13.48 1.07
CA GLY A 321 -0.98 -12.60 -0.04
C GLY A 321 -2.00 -12.58 -1.18
N VAL A 322 -2.55 -13.74 -1.56
CA VAL A 322 -3.61 -13.84 -2.57
C VAL A 322 -4.89 -13.11 -2.13
N GLU A 323 -5.33 -13.30 -0.89
CA GLU A 323 -6.52 -12.61 -0.37
C GLU A 323 -6.31 -11.08 -0.34
N ALA A 324 -5.14 -10.61 0.08
CA ALA A 324 -4.82 -9.20 0.05
C ALA A 324 -4.85 -8.63 -1.37
N ILE A 325 -4.29 -9.31 -2.37
CA ILE A 325 -4.35 -8.88 -3.78
C ILE A 325 -5.80 -8.83 -4.27
N LYS A 326 -6.62 -9.84 -3.98
CA LYS A 326 -8.04 -9.84 -4.34
C LYS A 326 -8.79 -8.66 -3.74
N LEU A 327 -8.53 -8.33 -2.48
CA LEU A 327 -9.13 -7.18 -1.79
C LEU A 327 -8.71 -5.85 -2.43
N LEU A 328 -7.42 -5.66 -2.72
CA LEU A 328 -6.90 -4.43 -3.33
C LEU A 328 -7.44 -4.17 -4.74
N LEU A 329 -7.64 -5.25 -5.50
CA LEU A 329 -8.14 -5.21 -6.88
C LEU A 329 -9.66 -5.27 -6.98
N GLY A 330 -10.36 -5.70 -5.92
CA GLY A 330 -11.81 -5.92 -5.97
C GLY A 330 -12.22 -7.08 -6.88
N ILE A 331 -11.42 -8.15 -6.93
CA ILE A 331 -11.63 -9.28 -7.86
C ILE A 331 -11.91 -10.60 -7.13
N GLY A 332 -12.56 -11.52 -7.85
CA GLY A 332 -12.87 -12.86 -7.34
C GLY A 332 -13.78 -12.84 -6.12
N ARG A 333 -13.66 -13.88 -5.28
CA ARG A 333 -14.42 -14.01 -4.03
C ARG A 333 -13.45 -14.12 -2.85
N PRO A 334 -13.16 -13.03 -2.13
CA PRO A 334 -12.36 -13.08 -0.90
C PRO A 334 -12.94 -14.06 0.13
N LEU A 335 -12.14 -14.55 1.07
CA LEU A 335 -12.58 -15.42 2.18
C LEU A 335 -13.42 -14.69 3.24
N VAL A 336 -14.09 -13.59 2.88
CA VAL A 336 -15.01 -12.91 3.77
C VAL A 336 -16.16 -13.86 4.11
N GLY A 337 -16.42 -14.06 5.41
CA GLY A 337 -17.44 -14.98 5.91
C GLY A 337 -17.05 -16.46 5.80
N ARG A 338 -15.78 -16.77 5.55
CA ARG A 338 -15.30 -18.13 5.32
C ARG A 338 -13.91 -18.32 5.92
N ILE A 339 -13.62 -19.54 6.36
CA ILE A 339 -12.27 -19.93 6.78
C ILE A 339 -11.82 -21.11 5.95
N LEU A 340 -10.65 -20.97 5.35
CA LEU A 340 -9.97 -22.06 4.67
C LEU A 340 -9.03 -22.74 5.66
N LEU A 341 -9.28 -24.02 5.92
CA LEU A 341 -8.42 -24.90 6.69
C LEU A 341 -7.55 -25.72 5.75
N TYR A 342 -6.29 -25.91 6.12
CA TYR A 342 -5.34 -26.76 5.42
C TYR A 342 -4.75 -27.79 6.37
N ASP A 343 -4.93 -29.07 6.03
CA ASP A 343 -4.30 -30.21 6.68
C ASP A 343 -3.15 -30.70 5.79
N ALA A 344 -1.91 -30.43 6.21
CA ALA A 344 -0.73 -30.77 5.43
C ALA A 344 -0.43 -32.27 5.37
N LEU A 345 -0.88 -33.06 6.36
CA LEU A 345 -0.68 -34.52 6.34
C LEU A 345 -1.64 -35.19 5.36
N ALA A 346 -2.88 -34.70 5.30
CA ALA A 346 -3.89 -35.19 4.38
C ALA A 346 -3.86 -34.51 3.00
N ALA A 347 -3.02 -33.48 2.82
CA ALA A 347 -3.01 -32.58 1.66
C ALA A 347 -4.43 -32.06 1.31
N ARG A 348 -5.22 -31.72 2.33
CA ARG A 348 -6.64 -31.40 2.19
C ARG A 348 -6.93 -29.96 2.56
N PHE A 349 -7.72 -29.30 1.71
CA PHE A 349 -8.33 -28.01 1.99
C PHE A 349 -9.81 -28.19 2.34
N THR A 350 -10.26 -27.54 3.41
CA THR A 350 -11.65 -27.53 3.84
C THR A 350 -12.09 -26.09 4.07
N GLU A 351 -13.20 -25.69 3.47
CA GLU A 351 -13.78 -24.37 3.69
C GLU A 351 -14.93 -24.48 4.69
N LEU A 352 -14.94 -23.62 5.71
CA LEU A 352 -16.00 -23.49 6.71
C LEU A 352 -16.66 -22.12 6.59
N GLU A 353 -17.99 -22.08 6.63
CA GLU A 353 -18.73 -20.82 6.69
C GLU A 353 -18.68 -20.22 8.10
N VAL A 354 -18.54 -18.90 8.16
CA VAL A 354 -18.55 -18.11 9.39
C VAL A 354 -19.59 -17.02 9.24
N HIS A 355 -20.60 -17.06 10.11
CA HIS A 355 -21.66 -16.07 10.12
C HIS A 355 -21.32 -14.92 11.07
N ARG A 356 -21.82 -13.74 10.73
CA ARG A 356 -21.79 -12.59 11.65
C ARG A 356 -22.71 -12.89 12.82
N ASP A 357 -22.20 -12.71 14.03
CA ASP A 357 -23.01 -12.75 15.24
C ASP A 357 -23.77 -11.43 15.38
N PRO A 358 -25.11 -11.42 15.37
CA PRO A 358 -25.92 -10.21 15.54
C PRO A 358 -25.71 -9.55 16.91
N GLU A 359 -25.29 -10.31 17.92
CA GLU A 359 -25.02 -9.85 19.28
C GLU A 359 -23.52 -9.58 19.53
N CYS A 360 -22.69 -9.63 18.48
CA CYS A 360 -21.25 -9.45 18.59
C CYS A 360 -20.92 -8.16 19.35
N ARG A 361 -20.15 -8.28 20.44
CA ARG A 361 -19.80 -7.14 21.30
C ARG A 361 -19.02 -6.03 20.60
N LEU A 362 -18.48 -6.33 19.41
CA LEU A 362 -17.62 -5.44 18.66
C LEU A 362 -18.27 -4.93 17.37
N CYS A 363 -18.85 -5.80 16.55
CA CYS A 363 -19.31 -5.44 15.21
C CYS A 363 -20.84 -5.52 15.02
N ALA A 364 -21.63 -5.74 16.08
CA ALA A 364 -23.09 -5.65 16.00
C ALA A 364 -23.53 -4.24 15.54
N GLU A 365 -24.61 -4.18 14.77
CA GLU A 365 -25.13 -2.91 14.25
C GLU A 365 -25.61 -2.00 15.39
N GLY A 366 -25.33 -0.70 15.30
CA GLY A 366 -25.71 0.29 16.32
C GLY A 366 -24.93 0.20 17.64
N ARG A 367 -23.99 -0.75 17.77
CA ARG A 367 -23.17 -0.88 18.99
C ARG A 367 -21.95 0.05 18.95
N PRO A 368 -21.69 0.86 19.99
CA PRO A 368 -20.50 1.68 20.06
C PRO A 368 -19.25 0.82 20.25
N PHE A 369 -18.11 1.27 19.72
CA PHE A 369 -16.83 0.59 19.90
C PHE A 369 -16.48 0.51 21.41
N PRO A 370 -16.24 -0.68 21.98
CA PRO A 370 -16.06 -0.86 23.41
C PRO A 370 -14.69 -0.39 23.94
N GLY A 371 -13.80 0.08 23.06
CA GLY A 371 -12.40 0.35 23.40
C GLY A 371 -11.54 -0.92 23.38
N TYR A 372 -10.22 -0.75 23.53
CA TYR A 372 -9.24 -1.84 23.46
C TYR A 372 -9.03 -2.60 24.78
N GLY A 373 -9.81 -2.29 25.83
CA GLY A 373 -9.59 -2.76 27.21
C GLY A 373 -9.67 -4.28 27.41
N GLY A 374 -10.16 -5.04 26.42
CA GLY A 374 -10.18 -6.51 26.45
C GLY A 374 -8.86 -7.17 26.02
N ALA A 375 -7.94 -6.44 25.37
CA ALA A 375 -6.64 -6.97 24.93
C ALA A 375 -5.52 -6.69 25.95
N SER A 376 -5.64 -5.62 26.74
CA SER A 376 -4.62 -5.17 27.69
C SER A 376 -4.49 -6.02 28.97
N SER A 377 -5.49 -6.84 29.30
CA SER A 377 -5.42 -7.75 30.47
C SER A 377 -4.52 -8.97 30.27
N CYS A 378 -4.07 -9.26 29.04
CA CYS A 378 -3.17 -10.38 28.73
C CYS A 378 -1.68 -10.00 28.75
N CYS A 379 -1.34 -8.70 28.72
CA CYS A 379 0.03 -8.23 28.86
C CYS A 379 0.39 -8.18 30.35
N GLY A 380 0.59 -9.37 30.95
CA GLY A 380 1.23 -9.48 32.25
C GLY A 380 2.61 -8.85 32.18
N SER A 381 2.80 -7.73 32.88
CA SER A 381 4.09 -7.09 33.06
C SER A 381 5.03 -8.03 33.83
N SER A 382 5.90 -8.75 33.13
CA SER A 382 7.13 -9.26 33.72
C SER A 382 8.13 -8.09 33.74
N ARG A 383 8.33 -7.53 34.93
CA ARG A 383 9.45 -6.63 35.23
C ARG A 383 10.79 -7.34 35.08
#